data_AF-A0A966EWA5-F1
#
_entry.id   AF-A0A966EWA5-F1
#
_cell.length_a   1.000
_cell.length_b   1.000
_cell.length_c   1.000
_cell.angle_alpha   90.00
_cell.angle_beta   90.00
_cell.angle_gamma   90.00
#
_symmetry.space_group_name_H-M   'P 1'
#
loop_
_entity.id
_entity.type
_entity.pdbx_description
1 polymer ?
#
loop_
_entity_poly.entity_id
_entity_poly.type
_entity_poly.pdbx_seq_one_letter_code
_entity_poly.pdbx_strand_id
1 'polypeptide(L)'
;FSGKRLWIDPVVNWFNDESRCLIPIADDGPEHWSRVSVEEIDGLSSPLRFGNQSSRKLESLRITEVSVSNEEISFEVDEVGIPVIVKTSYFPNWSVSGADGPFRITPNWMVVIPSEDKVELRYGRTFVENFGLIVTMLGILILVALKRHEKLRKAVVYSSGETKI
;
A
#
# COMPACT_ATOMS: atom_id res chain seq x y z
N PHE A 1 11.36 -8.48 -9.93
CA PHE A 1 11.13 -9.92 -9.66
C PHE A 1 9.68 -10.28 -10.04
N SER A 2 9.43 -11.27 -10.92
CA SER A 2 8.06 -11.60 -11.39
C SER A 2 7.68 -13.04 -11.08
N GLY A 3 6.97 -13.24 -9.96
CA GLY A 3 6.38 -14.52 -9.55
C GLY A 3 5.94 -14.50 -8.09
N LYS A 4 4.62 -14.58 -7.82
CA LYS A 4 4.05 -14.48 -6.46
C LYS A 4 4.63 -15.49 -5.45
N ARG A 5 5.03 -16.68 -5.92
CA ARG A 5 5.66 -17.74 -5.09
C ARG A 5 7.06 -17.39 -4.60
N LEU A 6 7.82 -16.62 -5.38
CA LEU A 6 9.21 -16.25 -5.04
C LEU A 6 9.32 -15.35 -3.80
N TRP A 7 8.23 -14.68 -3.41
CA TRP A 7 8.16 -13.90 -2.17
C TRP A 7 7.43 -14.66 -1.06
N ILE A 8 6.25 -15.21 -1.36
CA ILE A 8 5.38 -15.81 -0.33
C ILE A 8 6.04 -17.02 0.35
N ASP A 9 6.60 -17.94 -0.43
CA ASP A 9 7.15 -19.19 0.11
C ASP A 9 8.34 -18.93 1.07
N PRO A 10 9.36 -18.12 0.71
CA PRO A 10 10.44 -17.82 1.64
C PRO A 10 10.02 -16.94 2.82
N VAL A 11 9.01 -16.07 2.66
CA VAL A 11 8.44 -15.29 3.78
C VAL A 11 7.77 -16.20 4.81
N VAL A 12 6.99 -17.19 4.37
CA VAL A 12 6.32 -18.13 5.27
C VAL A 12 7.36 -18.94 6.05
N ASN A 13 8.40 -19.43 5.37
CA ASN A 13 9.49 -20.15 6.04
C ASN A 13 10.28 -19.26 7.01
N TRP A 14 10.51 -17.99 6.65
CA TRP A 14 11.10 -17.00 7.56
C TRP A 14 10.23 -16.74 8.79
N PHE A 15 8.91 -16.63 8.62
CA PHE A 15 7.98 -16.35 9.72
C PHE A 15 7.88 -17.52 10.70
N ASN A 16 8.00 -18.76 10.20
CA ASN A 16 7.94 -19.98 11.00
C ASN A 16 9.26 -20.34 11.69
N ASP A 17 10.38 -19.66 11.37
CA ASP A 17 11.68 -19.88 12.00
C ASP A 17 12.00 -18.77 13.03
N GLU A 18 11.70 -19.05 14.30
CA GLU A 18 11.91 -18.09 15.41
C GLU A 18 13.35 -17.60 15.55
N SER A 19 14.34 -18.39 15.10
CA SER A 19 15.75 -18.01 15.20
C SER A 19 16.17 -16.99 14.14
N ARG A 20 15.39 -16.88 13.06
CA ARG A 20 15.70 -16.04 11.87
C ARG A 20 14.71 -14.90 11.67
N CYS A 21 13.50 -15.00 12.22
CA CYS A 21 12.45 -14.00 12.05
C CYS A 21 12.76 -12.63 12.68
N LEU A 22 13.87 -12.51 13.42
CA LEU A 22 14.34 -11.24 13.98
C LEU A 22 15.03 -10.32 12.97
N ILE A 23 15.45 -10.85 11.82
CA ILE A 23 16.10 -10.07 10.76
C ILE A 23 15.13 -9.96 9.58
N PRO A 24 14.44 -8.82 9.41
CA PRO A 24 13.52 -8.65 8.30
C PRO A 24 14.28 -8.62 6.97
N ILE A 25 13.70 -9.25 5.94
CA ILE A 25 14.24 -9.23 4.58
C ILE A 25 13.42 -8.29 3.73
N ALA A 26 14.09 -7.44 2.96
CA ALA A 26 13.45 -6.53 2.03
C ALA A 26 13.34 -7.15 0.63
N ASP A 27 12.23 -6.90 -0.04
CA ASP A 27 12.00 -7.29 -1.44
C ASP A 27 12.81 -6.44 -2.41
N ASP A 28 13.03 -5.18 -2.06
CA ASP A 28 13.89 -4.24 -2.76
C ASP A 28 14.50 -3.26 -1.75
N GLY A 29 15.44 -2.44 -2.21
CA GLY A 29 16.08 -1.43 -1.39
C GLY A 29 17.37 -0.88 -2.03
N PRO A 30 17.99 0.09 -1.36
CA PRO A 30 19.23 0.73 -1.82
C PRO A 30 20.30 -0.26 -2.28
N GLU A 31 21.07 0.12 -3.30
CA GLU A 31 22.10 -0.75 -3.90
C GLU A 31 23.14 -1.26 -2.90
N HIS A 32 23.44 -0.46 -1.88
CA HIS A 32 24.41 -0.78 -0.85
C HIS A 32 23.91 -1.80 0.20
N TRP A 33 22.62 -2.19 0.17
CA TRP A 33 22.11 -3.22 1.06
C TRP A 33 22.62 -4.61 0.67
N SER A 34 22.93 -5.43 1.67
CA SER A 34 23.32 -6.81 1.45
C SER A 34 22.18 -7.59 0.80
N ARG A 35 22.45 -8.19 -0.36
CA ARG A 35 21.47 -9.02 -1.07
C ARG A 35 21.47 -10.42 -0.51
N VAL A 36 20.28 -10.98 -0.31
CA VAL A 36 20.08 -12.34 0.20
C VAL A 36 19.52 -13.20 -0.93
N SER A 37 20.14 -14.34 -1.20
CA SER A 37 19.67 -15.31 -2.20
C SER A 37 18.37 -15.97 -1.76
N VAL A 38 17.58 -16.44 -2.72
CA VAL A 38 16.49 -17.38 -2.48
C VAL A 38 16.98 -18.77 -2.86
N GLU A 39 16.90 -19.72 -1.94
CA GLU A 39 17.40 -21.09 -2.06
C GLU A 39 16.24 -22.09 -2.02
N GLU A 40 16.36 -23.19 -2.77
CA GLU A 40 15.48 -24.36 -2.66
C GLU A 40 16.00 -25.32 -1.57
N ILE A 41 15.12 -25.78 -0.68
CA ILE A 41 15.49 -26.75 0.38
C ILE A 41 15.29 -28.19 -0.14
N ASP A 42 16.31 -28.83 -0.72
CA ASP A 42 16.27 -30.25 -1.15
C ASP A 42 15.44 -30.57 -2.43
N GLY A 43 15.69 -29.85 -3.53
CA GLY A 43 15.24 -30.24 -4.89
C GLY A 43 14.06 -29.46 -5.47
N LEU A 44 13.74 -29.70 -6.76
CA LEU A 44 12.84 -28.89 -7.61
C LEU A 44 11.38 -28.71 -7.12
N SER A 45 10.98 -29.36 -6.02
CA SER A 45 9.63 -29.31 -5.43
C SER A 45 9.61 -28.71 -4.01
N SER A 46 10.71 -28.10 -3.60
CA SER A 46 10.96 -27.79 -2.21
C SER A 46 10.56 -26.38 -1.77
N PRO A 47 10.28 -26.19 -0.46
CA PRO A 47 10.05 -24.87 0.10
C PRO A 47 11.25 -23.94 -0.18
N LEU A 48 10.97 -22.76 -0.74
CA LEU A 48 11.97 -21.72 -0.94
C LEU A 48 12.28 -21.06 0.41
N ARG A 49 13.55 -20.73 0.66
CA ARG A 49 13.96 -19.96 1.83
C ARG A 49 14.89 -18.82 1.45
N PHE A 50 14.97 -17.82 2.32
CA PHE A 50 16.09 -16.89 2.25
C PHE A 50 17.38 -17.60 2.66
N GLY A 51 18.47 -17.31 1.96
CA GLY A 51 19.82 -17.75 2.32
C GLY A 51 20.33 -17.12 3.61
N ASN A 52 21.60 -17.31 3.93
CA ASN A 52 22.19 -16.79 5.17
C ASN A 52 22.07 -15.27 5.28
N GLN A 53 21.73 -14.81 6.48
CA GLN A 53 21.50 -13.41 6.80
C GLN A 53 22.61 -12.91 7.71
N SER A 54 23.08 -11.70 7.46
CA SER A 54 23.96 -10.99 8.40
C SER A 54 23.15 -9.92 9.10
N SER A 55 23.35 -9.78 10.41
CA SER A 55 22.76 -8.71 11.20
C SER A 55 23.82 -7.70 11.58
N ARG A 56 23.54 -6.43 11.33
CA ARG A 56 24.30 -5.31 11.88
C ARG A 56 23.39 -4.53 12.80
N LYS A 57 23.82 -4.34 14.05
CA LYS A 57 23.14 -3.43 14.95
C LYS A 57 23.28 -2.01 14.43
N LEU A 58 22.14 -1.34 14.27
CA LEU A 58 22.07 0.08 13.92
C LEU A 58 22.07 0.93 15.20
N GLU A 59 22.38 2.21 15.02
CA GLU A 59 22.25 3.19 16.09
C GLU A 59 20.77 3.37 16.47
N SER A 60 20.54 3.71 17.74
CA SER A 60 19.18 3.92 18.22
C SER A 60 18.71 5.33 17.86
N LEU A 61 17.69 5.38 17.03
CA LEU A 61 16.95 6.58 16.66
C LEU A 61 15.77 6.80 17.60
N ARG A 62 15.45 8.07 17.93
CA ARG A 62 14.20 8.44 18.60
C ARG A 62 13.12 8.78 17.57
N ILE A 63 11.94 8.19 17.75
CA ILE A 63 10.77 8.48 16.93
C ILE A 63 9.74 9.23 17.79
N THR A 64 9.26 10.37 17.28
CA THR A 64 8.28 11.22 17.96
C THR A 64 7.09 11.54 17.05
N GLU A 65 6.08 12.16 17.64
CA GLU A 65 4.90 12.69 16.91
C GLU A 65 4.20 11.65 16.01
N VAL A 66 4.17 10.40 16.43
CA VAL A 66 3.58 9.31 15.64
C VAL A 66 2.07 9.51 15.51
N SER A 67 1.62 9.67 14.27
CA SER A 67 0.21 9.73 13.90
C SER A 67 -0.10 8.64 12.89
N VAL A 68 -1.15 7.85 13.15
CA VAL A 68 -1.55 6.73 12.31
C VAL A 68 -3.04 6.83 12.02
N SER A 69 -3.39 6.83 10.74
CA SER A 69 -4.74 6.75 10.22
C SER A 69 -4.81 5.71 9.10
N ASN A 70 -6.00 5.50 8.53
CA ASN A 70 -6.18 4.52 7.45
C ASN A 70 -5.45 4.92 6.17
N GLU A 71 -5.34 6.23 5.88
CA GLU A 71 -4.80 6.74 4.62
C GLU A 71 -3.47 7.50 4.81
N GLU A 72 -3.04 7.73 6.05
CA GLU A 72 -1.86 8.53 6.36
C GLU A 72 -1.15 8.01 7.62
N ILE A 73 0.17 7.94 7.55
CA ILE A 73 1.07 7.67 8.68
C ILE A 73 2.11 8.78 8.68
N SER A 74 2.36 9.40 9.82
CA SER A 74 3.45 10.37 9.96
C SER A 74 4.18 10.20 11.28
N PHE A 75 5.45 10.58 11.29
CA PHE A 75 6.30 10.59 12.46
C PHE A 75 7.49 11.50 12.23
N GLU A 76 8.15 11.88 13.32
CA GLU A 76 9.40 12.63 13.30
C GLU A 76 10.56 11.78 13.81
N VAL A 77 11.76 12.07 13.32
CA VAL A 77 13.02 11.41 13.67
C VAL A 77 14.04 12.43 14.14
N ASP A 78 14.88 12.06 15.12
CA ASP A 78 16.00 12.91 15.55
C ASP A 78 17.27 12.72 14.70
N GLU A 79 17.32 11.69 13.86
CA GLU A 79 18.44 11.43 12.95
C GLU A 79 17.96 10.82 11.62
N VAL A 80 18.40 11.41 10.50
CA VAL A 80 18.10 10.92 9.15
C VAL A 80 19.06 9.81 8.72
N GLY A 81 18.66 9.00 7.75
CA GLY A 81 19.47 7.91 7.19
C GLY A 81 19.39 6.59 7.94
N ILE A 82 18.82 6.55 9.15
CA ILE A 82 18.57 5.32 9.90
C ILE A 82 17.22 4.70 9.47
N PRO A 83 17.19 3.49 8.91
CA PRO A 83 15.94 2.86 8.47
C PRO A 83 14.90 2.68 9.60
N VAL A 84 13.65 3.04 9.33
CA VAL A 84 12.51 2.90 10.24
C VAL A 84 11.55 1.84 9.70
N ILE A 85 11.22 0.85 10.53
CA ILE A 85 10.21 -0.16 10.22
C ILE A 85 8.84 0.38 10.57
N VAL A 86 7.97 0.46 9.57
CA VAL A 86 6.55 0.76 9.72
C VAL A 86 5.79 -0.56 9.73
N LYS A 87 5.25 -0.94 10.89
CA LYS A 87 4.50 -2.19 11.11
C LYS A 87 3.06 -2.17 10.53
N THR A 88 2.90 -1.51 9.40
CA THR A 88 1.67 -1.50 8.59
C THR A 88 1.92 -2.33 7.34
N SER A 89 0.88 -3.02 6.87
CA SER A 89 0.98 -3.85 5.67
C SER A 89 1.35 -3.01 4.44
N TYR A 90 2.37 -3.45 3.70
CA TYR A 90 2.76 -2.88 2.42
C TYR A 90 1.69 -3.14 1.36
N PHE A 91 1.45 -2.11 0.57
CA PHE A 91 0.70 -2.11 -0.68
C PHE A 91 1.38 -1.14 -1.65
N PRO A 92 1.37 -1.41 -2.96
CA PRO A 92 2.00 -0.54 -3.95
C PRO A 92 1.46 0.89 -4.01
N ASN A 93 0.30 1.15 -3.40
CA ASN A 93 -0.34 2.46 -3.38
C ASN A 93 0.22 3.39 -2.31
N TRP A 94 1.04 2.90 -1.37
CA TRP A 94 1.70 3.78 -0.42
C TRP A 94 2.77 4.62 -1.12
N SER A 95 2.68 5.94 -0.96
CA SER A 95 3.76 6.87 -1.27
C SER A 95 4.36 7.42 0.01
N VAL A 96 5.62 7.85 -0.04
CA VAL A 96 6.31 8.48 1.08
C VAL A 96 6.91 9.82 0.66
N SER A 97 6.94 10.76 1.60
CA SER A 97 7.71 12.01 1.51
C SER A 97 8.61 12.16 2.74
N GLY A 98 9.76 12.82 2.58
CA GLY A 98 10.77 12.94 3.62
C GLY A 98 11.58 11.65 3.88
N ALA A 99 11.46 10.65 3.01
CA ALA A 99 12.20 9.39 3.11
C ALA A 99 12.30 8.67 1.75
N ASP A 100 13.28 7.78 1.63
CA ASP A 100 13.32 6.78 0.54
C ASP A 100 12.42 5.57 0.87
N GLY A 101 11.76 5.02 -0.15
CA GLY A 101 10.88 3.86 -0.06
C GLY A 101 9.42 4.20 -0.43
N PRO A 102 8.41 3.60 0.26
CA PRO A 102 8.52 2.53 1.23
C PRO A 102 8.91 1.21 0.58
N PHE A 103 9.90 0.51 1.13
CA PHE A 103 10.30 -0.82 0.65
C PHE A 103 9.52 -1.90 1.40
N ARG A 104 9.02 -2.90 0.66
CA ARG A 104 8.35 -4.06 1.26
C ARG A 104 9.36 -4.91 2.01
N ILE A 105 9.05 -5.26 3.25
CA ILE A 105 9.84 -6.20 4.07
C ILE A 105 8.99 -7.35 4.60
N THR A 106 9.65 -8.42 5.05
CA THR A 106 8.98 -9.53 5.74
C THR A 106 8.27 -9.05 7.03
N PRO A 107 7.10 -9.63 7.38
CA PRO A 107 6.33 -10.57 6.57
C PRO A 107 5.59 -9.88 5.40
N ASN A 108 5.08 -8.68 5.62
CA ASN A 108 4.60 -7.77 4.57
C ASN A 108 4.57 -6.34 5.14
N TRP A 109 5.55 -5.96 5.96
CA TRP A 109 5.66 -4.61 6.50
C TRP A 109 6.37 -3.68 5.52
N MET A 110 6.58 -2.44 5.96
CA MET A 110 7.33 -1.45 5.21
C MET A 110 8.56 -1.00 5.98
N VAL A 111 9.62 -0.65 5.25
CA VAL A 111 10.75 0.11 5.78
C VAL A 111 10.93 1.37 4.95
N VAL A 112 11.22 2.48 5.62
CA VAL A 112 11.55 3.76 5.00
C VAL A 112 12.90 4.23 5.53
N ILE A 113 13.62 5.01 4.75
CA ILE A 113 14.90 5.59 5.14
C ILE A 113 14.72 7.11 5.18
N PRO A 114 14.55 7.73 6.36
CA PRO A 114 14.32 9.16 6.47
C PRO A 114 15.43 9.94 5.79
N SER A 115 15.06 10.90 4.94
CA SER A 115 15.94 11.90 4.34
C SER A 115 15.69 13.29 4.92
N GLU A 116 14.57 13.46 5.63
CA GLU A 116 14.16 14.64 6.37
C GLU A 116 13.68 14.24 7.78
N ASP A 117 13.64 15.19 8.70
CA ASP A 117 13.21 14.97 10.10
C ASP A 117 11.75 14.53 10.19
N LYS A 118 10.91 14.98 9.25
CA LYS A 118 9.49 14.63 9.18
C LYS A 118 9.23 13.67 8.03
N VAL A 119 8.66 12.50 8.35
CA VAL A 119 8.29 11.49 7.36
C VAL A 119 6.78 11.36 7.29
N GLU A 120 6.22 11.34 6.08
CA GLU A 120 4.80 11.11 5.84
C GLU A 120 4.60 10.01 4.80
N LEU A 121 3.80 9.00 5.13
CA LEU A 121 3.33 7.98 4.21
C LEU A 121 1.86 8.24 3.92
N ARG A 122 1.48 8.26 2.64
CA ARG A 122 0.09 8.45 2.19
C ARG A 122 -0.35 7.27 1.34
N TYR A 123 -1.53 6.74 1.65
CA TYR A 123 -2.15 5.71 0.83
C TYR A 123 -2.86 6.37 -0.36
N GLY A 124 -2.30 6.17 -1.55
CA GLY A 124 -2.85 6.72 -2.78
C GLY A 124 -4.16 6.06 -3.19
N ARG A 125 -5.09 6.88 -3.70
CA ARG A 125 -6.25 6.37 -4.44
C ARG A 125 -5.81 5.87 -5.81
N THR A 126 -6.35 4.74 -6.23
CA THR A 126 -6.03 4.17 -7.54
C THR A 126 -6.75 4.93 -8.66
N PHE A 127 -6.18 4.94 -9.87
CA PHE A 127 -6.87 5.49 -11.04
C PHE A 127 -8.25 4.83 -11.26
N VAL A 128 -8.36 3.55 -10.94
CA VAL A 128 -9.60 2.76 -11.04
C VAL A 128 -10.67 3.29 -10.07
N GLU A 129 -10.30 3.64 -8.84
CA GLU A 129 -11.23 4.26 -7.88
C GLU A 129 -11.75 5.60 -8.38
N ASN A 130 -10.86 6.46 -8.88
CA ASN A 130 -11.26 7.75 -9.44
C ASN A 130 -12.17 7.60 -10.67
N PHE A 131 -11.84 6.67 -11.57
CA PHE A 131 -12.66 6.38 -12.74
C PHE A 131 -14.04 5.82 -12.34
N GLY A 132 -14.07 4.88 -11.40
CA GLY A 132 -15.30 4.33 -10.84
C GLY A 132 -16.20 5.44 -10.28
N LEU A 133 -15.63 6.38 -9.53
CA LEU A 133 -16.36 7.52 -8.99
C LEU A 133 -16.99 8.40 -10.08
N ILE A 134 -16.25 8.69 -11.15
CA ILE A 134 -16.77 9.45 -12.30
C ILE A 134 -17.94 8.71 -12.96
N VAL A 135 -17.79 7.41 -13.20
CA VAL A 135 -18.85 6.57 -13.80
C VAL A 135 -20.09 6.53 -12.90
N THR A 136 -19.91 6.39 -11.59
CA THR A 136 -21.02 6.45 -10.62
C THR A 136 -21.73 7.80 -10.66
N MET A 137 -20.99 8.91 -10.66
CA MET A 137 -21.57 10.26 -10.75
C MET A 137 -22.34 10.47 -12.05
N LEU A 138 -21.80 9.99 -13.17
CA LEU A 138 -22.48 10.06 -14.47
C LEU A 138 -23.77 9.24 -14.47
N GLY A 139 -23.74 8.03 -13.90
CA GLY A 139 -24.92 7.18 -13.74
C GLY A 139 -26.03 7.85 -12.92
N ILE A 140 -25.67 8.47 -11.79
CA ILE A 140 -26.61 9.25 -10.96
C ILE A 140 -27.22 10.40 -11.76
N LEU A 141 -26.39 11.13 -12.51
CA LEU A 141 -26.86 12.27 -13.32
C LEU A 141 -27.85 11.84 -14.41
N ILE A 142 -27.58 10.71 -15.08
CA ILE A 142 -28.50 10.12 -16.07
C ILE A 142 -29.83 9.73 -15.41
N LEU A 143 -29.80 9.07 -14.25
CA LEU A 143 -31.03 8.69 -13.54
C LEU A 143 -31.87 9.91 -13.13
N VAL A 144 -31.23 10.97 -12.65
CA VAL A 144 -31.90 12.22 -12.30
C VAL A 144 -32.51 12.88 -13.55
N ALA A 145 -31.77 12.90 -14.68
CA ALA A 145 -32.25 13.46 -15.93
C ALA A 145 -33.48 12.71 -16.46
N LEU A 146 -33.45 11.37 -16.47
CA LEU A 146 -34.58 10.53 -16.88
C LEU A 146 -35.83 10.78 -16.02
N LYS A 147 -35.66 10.83 -14.69
CA LYS A 147 -36.76 11.11 -13.76
C LYS A 147 -37.36 12.50 -13.98
N ARG A 148 -36.53 13.51 -14.22
CA ARG A 148 -36.99 14.88 -14.55
C ARG A 148 -37.74 14.90 -15.88
N HIS A 149 -37.22 14.22 -16.89
CA HIS A 149 -37.87 14.14 -18.20
C HIS A 149 -39.24 13.45 -18.12
N GLU A 150 -39.37 12.37 -17.34
CA GLU A 150 -40.66 11.71 -17.11
C GLU A 150 -41.67 12.63 -16.38
N LYS A 151 -41.22 13.36 -15.36
CA LYS A 151 -42.08 14.30 -14.61
C LYS A 151 -42.59 15.43 -15.51
N LEU A 152 -41.71 16.02 -16.32
CA LEU A 152 -42.09 17.06 -17.29
C LEU A 152 -43.08 16.53 -18.34
N ARG A 153 -42.83 15.31 -18.86
CA ARG A 153 -43.74 14.68 -19.83
C ARG A 153 -45.14 14.46 -19.23
N LYS A 154 -45.23 14.00 -17.98
CA LYS A 154 -46.52 13.83 -17.29
C LYS A 154 -47.25 15.16 -17.04
N ALA A 155 -46.52 16.23 -16.69
CA ALA A 155 -47.11 17.56 -16.48
C ALA A 155 -47.70 18.16 -17.77
N VAL A 156 -46.99 18.02 -18.90
CA VAL A 156 -47.47 18.49 -20.22
C VAL A 156 -48.73 17.73 -20.65
N VAL A 157 -48.76 16.40 -20.47
CA VAL A 157 -49.94 15.58 -20.81
C VAL A 157 -51.15 15.93 -19.93
N TYR A 158 -50.96 16.19 -18.63
CA TYR A 158 -52.04 16.60 -17.73
C TYR A 158 -52.64 17.96 -18.13
N SER A 159 -51.78 18.96 -18.39
CA SER A 159 -52.21 20.29 -18.82
C SER A 159 -52.92 20.28 -20.18
N SER A 160 -52.52 19.42 -21.12
CA SER A 160 -53.18 19.27 -22.42
C SER A 160 -54.51 18.49 -22.35
N GLY A 161 -54.74 17.73 -21.28
CA GLY A 161 -56.00 17.02 -21.03
C GLY A 161 -57.09 17.92 -20.45
N GLU A 162 -56.71 18.91 -19.62
CA GLU A 162 -57.65 19.87 -19.02
C GLU A 162 -58.15 20.94 -20.01
N THR A 163 -57.41 21.27 -21.07
CA THR A 163 -57.83 22.28 -22.06
C THR A 163 -58.90 21.81 -23.05
N LYS A 164 -59.37 20.56 -22.95
CA LYS A 164 -60.25 19.92 -23.94
C LYS A 164 -61.71 19.74 -23.49
N ILE A 165 -62.16 20.45 -22.45
CA ILE A 165 -63.54 20.43 -21.94
C ILE A 165 -64.24 21.74 -22.28
#